data_AF-A0A7V9B2L2-F1
#
_entry.id   AF-A0A7V9B2L2-F1
#
_cell.length_a   1.000
_cell.length_b   1.000
_cell.length_c   1.000
_cell.angle_alpha   90.00
_cell.angle_beta   90.00
_cell.angle_gamma   90.00
#
_symmetry.space_group_name_H-M   'P 1'
#
loop_
_entity.id
_entity.type
_entity.pdbx_description
1 polymer ?
#
loop_
_entity_poly.entity_id
_entity_poly.type
_entity_poly.pdbx_seq_one_letter_code
_entity_poly.pdbx_strand_id
1 'polypeptide(L)' 'MLDADDPLRGEWVVAVVGPHFAGAFAARDEGDHADDMERRFTFSVTYERDLVIEIGQSSWDAFKSELLKRERHGCWWSPA' A
#
# COMPACT_ATOMS: atom_id res chain seq x y z
N MET A 1 -1.42 -0.16 -13.43
CA MET A 1 -0.09 -0.66 -13.09
C MET A 1 0.74 0.54 -12.64
N LEU A 2 1.39 0.49 -11.47
CA LEU A 2 2.25 1.59 -11.00
C LEU A 2 3.46 1.74 -11.94
N ASP A 3 4.03 2.95 -12.03
CA ASP A 3 5.24 3.21 -12.83
C ASP A 3 6.43 2.39 -12.33
N ALA A 4 7.41 2.14 -13.20
CA ALA A 4 8.57 1.30 -12.86
C ALA A 4 9.40 1.86 -11.70
N ASP A 5 9.47 3.18 -11.61
CA ASP A 5 10.18 3.89 -10.55
C ASP A 5 9.23 4.36 -9.43
N ASP A 6 7.97 3.88 -9.42
CA ASP A 6 7.03 4.23 -8.36
C ASP A 6 7.50 3.59 -7.04
N PRO A 7 7.77 4.39 -5.98
CA PRO A 7 8.22 3.87 -4.70
C PRO A 7 7.21 2.89 -4.06
N LEU A 8 5.93 2.94 -4.47
CA LEU A 8 4.88 2.01 -4.00
C LEU A 8 4.85 0.69 -4.78
N ARG A 9 5.68 0.49 -5.81
CA ARG A 9 5.64 -0.72 -6.65
C ARG A 9 6.13 -1.97 -5.93
N GLY A 10 6.94 -1.82 -4.89
CA GLY A 10 7.50 -2.90 -4.07
C GLY A 10 7.10 -2.87 -2.60
N GLU A 11 6.36 -1.85 -2.15
CA GLU A 11 5.96 -1.67 -0.76
C GLU A 11 4.46 -1.50 -0.67
N TRP A 12 3.83 -2.24 0.24
CA TRP A 12 2.40 -2.15 0.44
C TRP A 12 2.06 -2.28 1.92
N VAL A 13 0.95 -1.65 2.28
CA VAL A 13 0.48 -1.59 3.67
C VAL A 13 -1.02 -1.87 3.71
N VAL A 14 -1.41 -2.74 4.65
CA VAL A 14 -2.80 -2.98 5.01
C VAL A 14 -3.01 -2.51 6.44
N ALA A 15 -3.85 -1.51 6.62
CA ALA A 15 -4.26 -1.02 7.93
C ALA A 15 -5.74 -1.33 8.17
N VAL A 16 -6.05 -1.93 9.31
CA VAL A 16 -7.40 -2.24 9.78
C VAL A 16 -7.65 -1.44 11.05
N VAL A 17 -8.67 -0.58 11.03
CA VAL A 17 -9.11 0.20 12.19
C VAL A 17 -10.58 -0.08 12.45
N GLY A 18 -10.87 -0.63 13.63
CA GLY A 18 -12.22 -0.84 14.14
C GLY A 18 -12.38 -0.30 15.55
N PRO A 19 -13.60 -0.38 16.13
CA PRO A 19 -13.88 0.14 17.47
C PRO A 19 -13.02 -0.49 18.59
N HIS A 20 -12.71 -1.78 18.45
CA HIS A 20 -12.00 -2.56 19.47
C HIS A 20 -10.69 -3.16 18.98
N PHE A 21 -10.36 -2.97 17.70
CA PHE A 21 -9.17 -3.55 17.08
C PHE A 21 -8.48 -2.53 16.19
N ALA A 22 -7.16 -2.53 16.21
CA ALA A 22 -6.33 -1.83 15.26
C ALA A 22 -5.13 -2.72 14.93
N GLY A 23 -4.84 -2.89 13.65
CA GLY A 23 -3.68 -3.65 13.19
C GLY A 23 -3.16 -3.12 11.86
N ALA A 24 -1.85 -3.08 11.70
CA ALA A 24 -1.21 -2.77 10.42
C ALA A 24 -0.22 -3.87 10.05
N PHE A 25 -0.22 -4.22 8.77
CA PHE A 25 0.72 -5.13 8.14
C PHE A 25 1.40 -4.39 6.99
N ALA A 26 2.72 -4.26 7.08
CA ALA A 26 3.54 -3.65 6.04
C ALA A 26 4.49 -4.71 5.50
N ALA A 27 4.60 -4.78 4.18
CA ALA A 27 5.49 -5.71 3.51
C ALA A 27 6.21 -5.02 2.36
N ARG A 28 7.48 -5.40 2.19
CA ARG A 28 8.35 -4.95 1.11
C ARG A 28 8.87 -6.16 0.36
N ASP A 29 8.72 -6.15 -0.95
CA ASP A 29 9.33 -7.15 -1.83
C ASP A 29 10.85 -7.03 -1.80
N GLU A 30 11.54 -8.16 -1.63
CA GLU A 30 13.00 -8.24 -1.67
C GLU A 30 13.56 -8.17 -3.10
N GLY A 31 12.70 -8.33 -4.12
CA GLY A 31 13.07 -8.14 -5.53
C GLY A 31 13.84 -9.30 -6.13
N ASP A 32 13.84 -10.46 -5.49
CA ASP A 32 14.33 -11.68 -6.11
C ASP A 32 13.38 -11.99 -7.28
N HIS A 33 13.91 -12.13 -8.49
CA HIS A 33 13.16 -12.48 -9.70
C HIS A 33 12.61 -13.92 -9.67
N ALA A 34 12.01 -14.31 -8.55
CA ALA A 34 11.35 -15.58 -8.33
C ALA A 34 9.91 -15.51 -8.86
N ASP A 35 9.33 -16.67 -9.15
CA ASP A 35 7.91 -16.76 -9.52
C ASP A 35 7.03 -16.18 -8.42
N ASP A 36 5.81 -15.73 -8.75
CA ASP A 36 4.96 -14.96 -7.83
C ASP A 36 4.73 -15.67 -6.48
N MET A 37 4.66 -17.00 -6.49
CA MET A 37 4.50 -17.86 -5.31
C MET A 37 5.77 -18.02 -4.46
N GLU A 38 6.92 -17.69 -5.01
CA GLU A 38 8.24 -17.80 -4.37
C GLU A 38 8.82 -16.44 -3.98
N ARG A 39 8.07 -15.35 -4.23
CA ARG A 39 8.47 -13.99 -3.83
C ARG A 39 8.64 -13.91 -2.33
N ARG A 40 9.76 -13.31 -1.94
CA ARG A 40 10.09 -13.09 -0.54
C ARG A 40 9.80 -11.66 -0.15
N PHE A 41 9.23 -11.52 1.03
CA PHE A 41 8.87 -10.22 1.57
C PHE A 41 9.48 -10.08 2.96
N THR A 42 10.15 -8.96 3.18
CA THR A 42 10.40 -8.49 4.54
C THR A 42 9.13 -7.82 5.02
N PHE A 43 8.63 -8.23 6.20
CA PHE A 43 7.36 -7.73 6.73
C PHE A 43 7.43 -7.33 8.20
N SER A 44 6.49 -6.47 8.60
CA SER A 44 6.26 -6.10 9.99
C SER A 44 4.75 -6.05 10.28
N VAL A 45 4.39 -6.43 11.51
CA VAL A 45 3.01 -6.36 12.01
C VAL A 45 3.01 -5.53 13.28
N THR A 46 2.08 -4.59 13.41
CA THR A 46 1.83 -3.86 14.65
C THR A 46 0.34 -3.83 14.98
N TYR A 47 0.05 -3.77 16.28
CA TYR A 47 -1.29 -3.62 16.84
C TYR A 47 -1.42 -2.37 17.70
N GLU A 48 -0.41 -1.50 17.68
CA GLU A 48 -0.46 -0.23 18.41
C GLU A 48 -1.42 0.72 17.69
N ARG A 49 -2.55 1.03 18.34
CA ARG A 49 -3.66 1.76 17.71
C ARG A 49 -3.24 3.09 17.08
N ASP A 50 -2.45 3.89 17.79
CA ASP A 50 -2.08 5.23 17.32
C ASP A 50 -1.20 5.14 16.08
N LEU A 51 -0.22 4.24 16.10
CA LEU A 51 0.63 3.95 14.95
C LEU A 51 -0.17 3.41 13.75
N VAL A 52 -1.16 2.54 13.98
CA VAL A 52 -2.03 2.01 12.91
C VAL A 52 -2.87 3.13 12.27
N ILE A 53 -3.39 4.06 13.07
CA ILE A 53 -4.14 5.22 12.57
C ILE A 53 -3.23 6.12 11.73
N GLU A 54 -2.02 6.42 12.23
CA GLU A 54 -1.04 7.23 11.51
C GLU A 54 -0.67 6.60 10.16
N ILE A 55 -0.34 5.30 10.16
CA ILE A 55 -0.01 4.53 8.96
C ILE A 55 -1.18 4.57 7.95
N GLY A 56 -2.42 4.39 8.43
CA GLY A 56 -3.61 4.43 7.59
C GLY A 56 -3.84 5.80 6.94
N GLN A 57 -3.62 6.88 7.69
CA GLN A 57 -3.74 8.26 7.18
C GLN A 57 -2.66 8.58 6.14
N SER A 58 -1.40 8.27 6.45
CA SER A 58 -0.26 8.49 5.54
C SER A 58 -0.44 7.73 4.22
N SER A 59 -0.86 6.45 4.30
CA SER A 59 -1.13 5.62 3.11
C SER A 59 -2.29 6.17 2.27
N TRP A 60 -3.35 6.67 2.92
CA TRP A 60 -4.49 7.29 2.25
C TRP A 60 -4.11 8.61 1.54
N ASP A 61 -3.26 9.42 2.14
CA ASP A 61 -2.80 10.67 1.54
C ASP A 61 -1.89 10.43 0.33
N ALA A 62 -1.00 9.44 0.39
CA ALA A 62 -0.21 9.00 -0.75
C ALA A 62 -1.10 8.49 -1.89
N PHE A 63 -2.10 7.66 -1.57
CA PHE A 63 -3.07 7.16 -2.55
C PHE A 63 -3.87 8.30 -3.20
N LYS A 64 -4.40 9.25 -2.42
CA LYS A 64 -5.12 10.41 -2.94
C LYS A 64 -4.25 11.26 -3.87
N SER A 65 -2.99 11.50 -3.50
CA SER A 65 -2.04 12.24 -4.35
C SER A 65 -1.85 11.55 -5.70
N GLU A 66 -1.71 10.22 -5.70
CA GLU A 66 -1.55 9.42 -6.91
C GLU A 66 -2.82 9.36 -7.76
N LEU A 67 -3.99 9.23 -7.12
CA LEU A 67 -5.29 9.30 -7.79
C LEU A 67 -5.46 10.67 -8.50
N LEU A 68 -5.18 11.77 -7.79
CA LEU A 68 -5.25 13.12 -8.35
C LEU A 68 -4.25 13.34 -9.51
N LYS A 69 -3.06 12.73 -9.49
CA LYS A 69 -2.17 12.74 -10.66
C LYS A 69 -2.81 12.01 -11.84
N ARG A 70 -3.39 10.83 -11.61
CA ARG A 70 -4.03 10.03 -12.67
C ARG A 70 -5.25 10.70 -13.28
N GLU A 71 -6.06 11.38 -12.48
CA GLU A 71 -7.18 12.19 -12.97
C GLU A 71 -6.71 13.33 -13.87
N ARG A 72 -5.62 14.03 -13.50
CA ARG A 72 -5.01 15.06 -14.35
C ARG A 72 -4.44 14.50 -15.66
N HIS A 73 -4.08 13.23 -15.70
CA HIS A 73 -3.58 12.54 -16.90
C HIS A 73 -4.67 11.75 -17.68
N GLY A 74 -5.95 11.89 -17.33
CA GLY A 74 -7.08 11.52 -18.19
C GLY A 74 -7.33 10.02 -18.39
N CYS A 75 -6.82 9.13 -17.54
CA CYS A 75 -7.05 7.69 -17.67
C CYS A 75 -8.32 7.25 -16.92
N TRP A 76 -9.47 7.29 -17.59
CA TRP A 76 -10.77 6.85 -17.05
C TRP A 76 -10.92 5.34 -17.15
N TRP A 77 -11.09 4.67 -16.01
CA TRP A 77 -11.57 3.29 -15.93
C TRP A 77 -13.09 3.27 -16.04
N SER A 78 -13.65 2.39 -16.88
CA SER A 78 -15.07 1.98 -16.83
C SER A 78 -15.14 0.55 -16.28
N PRO A 79 -16.02 0.26 -15.30
CA PRO A 79 -16.40 -1.12 -15.04
C PRO A 79 -17.32 -1.61 -16.15
N ALA A 80 -16.93 -2.71 -16.79
CA ALA A 80 -17.88 -3.66 -17.37
C ALA A 80 -18.24 -4.70 -16.31
#